data_AF-A0A0F9NDB3-F1
#
_entry.id   AF-A0A0F9NDB3-F1
#
_cell.length_a   1.000
_cell.length_b   1.000
_cell.length_c   1.000
_cell.angle_alpha   90.00
_cell.angle_beta   90.00
_cell.angle_gamma   90.00
#
_symmetry.space_group_name_H-M   'P 1'
#
loop_
_entity.id
_entity.type
_entity.pdbx_description
1 polymer ?
#
loop_
_entity_poly.entity_id
_entity_poly.type
_entity_poly.pdbx_seq_one_letter_code
_entity_poly.pdbx_strand_id
1 'polypeptide(L)'
;MIEIAKSKAIKKNVEKNVDFYALPVEKLKRILNIKYDGIYSSFGTLNLVLNLTDLAKTLKNVMLPSSYFIVSVMNKYCLFEIFYFLIQGKLRQAFRRFSKDFVPVRIIPKTPSLNCYYYTPTYFYSHFKKYFSLIEFYALPFLFQAPYIDTIPAFVRKLLYKLLFLDKKLSKIFPFNRLGDHFIIVMKKRS
;
A
#
# COMPACT_ATOMS: atom_id res chain seq x y z
N MET A 1 -13.92 5.66 10.16
CA MET A 1 -13.18 6.11 8.94
C MET A 1 -14.07 6.87 7.97
N ILE A 2 -15.19 6.30 7.51
CA ILE A 2 -16.07 6.98 6.53
C ILE A 2 -16.67 8.29 7.06
N GLU A 3 -17.10 8.33 8.32
CA GLU A 3 -17.62 9.57 8.93
C GLU A 3 -16.58 10.69 8.95
N ILE A 4 -15.32 10.36 9.28
CA ILE A 4 -14.20 11.31 9.23
C ILE A 4 -13.97 11.78 7.79
N ALA A 5 -14.07 10.89 6.80
CA ALA A 5 -13.91 11.25 5.40
C ALA A 5 -15.05 12.15 4.90
N LYS A 6 -16.30 11.88 5.29
CA LYS A 6 -17.47 12.74 5.03
C LYS A 6 -17.29 14.12 5.64
N SER A 7 -16.90 14.19 6.91
CA SER A 7 -16.63 15.46 7.60
C SER A 7 -15.55 16.28 6.89
N LYS A 8 -14.47 15.64 6.43
CA LYS A 8 -13.42 16.30 5.64
C LYS A 8 -13.91 16.78 4.27
N ALA A 9 -14.76 16.00 3.59
CA ALA A 9 -15.33 16.39 2.30
C ALA A 9 -16.22 17.64 2.42
N ILE A 10 -17.08 17.69 3.45
CA ILE A 10 -17.92 18.86 3.76
C ILE A 10 -17.02 20.08 4.05
N LYS A 11 -16.02 19.93 4.93
CA LYS A 11 -15.08 21.03 5.25
C LYS A 11 -14.31 21.56 4.04
N LYS A 12 -14.19 20.75 2.97
CA LYS A 12 -13.50 21.10 1.73
C LYS A 12 -14.46 21.44 0.58
N ASN A 13 -15.77 21.44 0.80
CA ASN A 13 -16.81 21.71 -0.21
C ASN A 13 -16.71 20.81 -1.45
N VAL A 14 -16.42 19.51 -1.26
CA VAL A 14 -16.32 18.51 -2.34
C VAL A 14 -17.29 17.35 -2.16
N GLU A 15 -18.22 17.44 -1.22
CA GLU A 15 -19.18 16.39 -0.89
C GLU A 15 -20.10 16.00 -2.06
N LYS A 16 -20.35 16.91 -3.00
CA LYS A 16 -21.12 16.64 -4.22
C LYS A 16 -20.37 15.78 -5.25
N ASN A 17 -19.05 15.67 -5.10
CA ASN A 17 -18.17 14.95 -6.04
C ASN A 17 -17.66 13.62 -5.46
N VAL A 18 -18.14 13.21 -4.28
CA VAL A 18 -17.61 12.03 -3.58
C VAL A 18 -18.76 11.22 -2.97
N ASP A 19 -18.88 9.97 -3.43
CA ASP A 19 -19.75 8.98 -2.80
C ASP A 19 -18.98 8.13 -1.78
N PHE A 20 -19.68 7.73 -0.71
CA PHE A 20 -19.09 6.96 0.39
C PHE A 20 -19.83 5.66 0.62
N TYR A 21 -19.08 4.54 0.58
CA TYR A 21 -19.63 3.20 0.78
C TYR A 21 -18.87 2.45 1.87
N ALA A 22 -19.60 1.95 2.87
CA ALA A 22 -19.07 1.17 3.98
C ALA A 22 -19.15 -0.33 3.69
N LEU A 23 -18.32 -0.82 2.77
CA LEU A 23 -18.41 -2.19 2.28
C LEU A 23 -17.03 -2.85 2.18
N PRO A 24 -16.93 -4.17 2.45
CA PRO A 24 -15.75 -4.95 2.12
C PRO A 24 -15.43 -4.87 0.62
N VAL A 25 -14.15 -4.87 0.27
CA VAL A 25 -13.70 -4.75 -1.12
C VAL A 25 -14.20 -5.91 -2.00
N GLU A 26 -14.43 -7.08 -1.40
CA GLU A 26 -15.00 -8.27 -2.04
C GLU A 26 -16.44 -8.02 -2.51
N LYS A 27 -17.15 -7.08 -1.87
CA LYS A 27 -18.53 -6.70 -2.24
C LYS A 27 -18.57 -5.55 -3.25
N LEU A 28 -17.45 -5.11 -3.81
CA LEU A 28 -17.41 -4.03 -4.81
C LEU A 28 -18.41 -4.25 -5.95
N LYS A 29 -18.58 -5.49 -6.45
CA LYS A 29 -19.54 -5.79 -7.53
C LYS A 29 -20.98 -5.34 -7.23
N ARG A 30 -21.38 -5.21 -5.97
CA ARG A 30 -22.76 -4.88 -5.58
C ARG A 30 -23.10 -3.39 -5.70
N ILE A 31 -22.10 -2.52 -5.86
CA ILE A 31 -22.26 -1.06 -5.80
C ILE A 31 -22.05 -0.44 -7.19
N LEU A 32 -21.28 -1.10 -8.05
CA LEU A 32 -20.74 -0.49 -9.26
C LEU A 32 -21.65 -0.80 -10.46
N ASN A 33 -22.69 0.01 -10.63
CA ASN A 33 -23.50 0.03 -11.86
C ASN A 33 -22.80 0.79 -13.00
N ILE A 34 -21.70 1.47 -12.69
CA ILE A 34 -20.86 2.23 -13.64
C ILE A 34 -19.46 1.66 -13.68
N LYS A 35 -18.78 1.86 -14.82
CA LYS A 35 -17.36 1.52 -14.97
C LYS A 35 -16.48 2.73 -14.65
N TYR A 36 -15.35 2.48 -14.00
CA TYR A 36 -14.39 3.50 -13.57
C TYR A 36 -13.24 3.66 -14.56
N ASP A 37 -12.82 4.89 -14.80
CA ASP A 37 -11.66 5.30 -15.61
C ASP A 37 -10.32 5.20 -14.84
N GLY A 38 -10.38 5.00 -13.52
CA GLY A 38 -9.23 4.71 -12.68
C GLY A 38 -9.62 4.16 -11.32
N ILE A 39 -8.70 3.42 -10.69
CA ILE A 39 -8.85 2.92 -9.33
C ILE A 39 -7.56 3.21 -8.57
N TYR A 40 -7.71 3.68 -7.33
CA TYR A 40 -6.61 3.94 -6.42
C TYR A 40 -6.84 3.23 -5.08
N SER A 41 -5.83 2.53 -4.59
CA SER A 41 -5.82 1.90 -3.28
C SER A 41 -4.53 2.27 -2.55
N SER A 42 -4.64 2.73 -1.31
CA SER A 42 -3.49 3.23 -0.55
C SER A 42 -3.31 2.50 0.77
N PHE A 43 -2.17 2.79 1.41
CA PHE A 43 -1.77 2.40 2.76
C PHE A 43 -1.94 0.91 3.05
N GLY A 44 -1.60 0.05 2.08
CA GLY A 44 -1.60 -1.39 2.30
C GLY A 44 -2.98 -2.01 2.51
N THR A 45 -4.05 -1.34 2.08
CA THR A 45 -5.41 -1.90 2.19
C THR A 45 -5.55 -3.27 1.51
N LEU A 46 -4.82 -3.50 0.41
CA LEU A 46 -4.80 -4.81 -0.25
C LEU A 46 -4.01 -5.89 0.49
N ASN A 47 -3.24 -5.54 1.52
CA ASN A 47 -2.60 -6.51 2.40
C ASN A 47 -3.61 -7.22 3.32
N LEU A 48 -4.86 -6.74 3.40
CA LEU A 48 -5.94 -7.37 4.16
C LEU A 48 -6.82 -8.31 3.30
N VAL A 49 -6.59 -8.33 1.99
CA VAL A 49 -7.43 -9.09 1.05
C VAL A 49 -7.00 -10.54 1.00
N LEU A 50 -7.96 -11.44 1.18
CA LEU A 50 -7.73 -12.89 1.20
C LEU A 50 -7.42 -13.47 -0.19
N ASN A 51 -8.05 -12.95 -1.24
CA ASN A 51 -7.89 -13.47 -2.60
C ASN A 51 -7.66 -12.35 -3.62
N LEU A 52 -6.38 -12.09 -3.90
CA LEU A 52 -5.96 -11.07 -4.87
C LEU A 52 -6.36 -11.43 -6.31
N THR A 53 -6.44 -12.72 -6.66
CA THR A 53 -6.84 -13.15 -8.01
C THR A 53 -8.31 -12.83 -8.30
N ASP A 54 -9.19 -13.06 -7.34
CA ASP A 54 -10.62 -12.73 -7.49
C ASP A 54 -10.87 -11.22 -7.41
N LEU A 55 -10.07 -10.50 -6.62
CA LEU A 55 -10.04 -9.05 -6.68
C LEU A 55 -9.62 -8.57 -8.08
N ALA A 56 -8.55 -9.10 -8.67
CA ALA A 56 -8.11 -8.73 -10.02
C ALA A 56 -9.21 -8.96 -11.09
N LYS A 57 -9.93 -10.09 -11.01
CA LYS A 57 -11.11 -10.34 -11.88
C LYS A 57 -12.20 -9.30 -11.67
N THR A 58 -12.48 -8.95 -10.41
CA THR A 58 -13.50 -7.96 -10.04
C THR A 58 -13.13 -6.59 -10.59
N LEU A 59 -11.90 -6.12 -10.35
CA LEU A 59 -11.40 -4.85 -10.88
C LEU A 59 -11.47 -4.81 -12.40
N LYS A 60 -11.07 -5.88 -13.09
CA LYS A 60 -11.18 -5.97 -14.56
C LYS A 60 -12.61 -5.72 -15.06
N ASN A 61 -13.63 -6.17 -14.35
CA ASN A 61 -15.02 -6.03 -14.79
C ASN A 61 -15.59 -4.63 -14.56
N VAL A 62 -15.16 -3.95 -13.50
CA VAL A 62 -15.69 -2.64 -13.09
C VAL A 62 -14.87 -1.47 -13.64
N MET A 63 -13.75 -1.74 -14.31
CA MET A 63 -12.90 -0.73 -14.93
C MET A 63 -13.19 -0.58 -16.43
N LEU A 64 -13.08 0.64 -16.95
CA LEU A 64 -13.05 0.90 -18.39
C LEU A 64 -11.79 0.32 -19.03
N PRO A 65 -11.78 -0.05 -20.32
CA PRO A 65 -10.55 -0.42 -21.02
C PRO A 65 -9.47 0.66 -20.88
N SER A 66 -8.19 0.27 -20.84
CA SER A 66 -7.05 1.19 -20.73
C SER A 66 -6.98 2.10 -19.49
N SER A 67 -7.86 1.90 -18.51
CA SER A 67 -7.82 2.62 -17.22
C SER A 67 -6.66 2.18 -16.32
N TYR A 68 -6.29 3.06 -15.39
CA TYR A 68 -5.18 2.82 -14.46
C TYR A 68 -5.65 2.31 -13.11
N PHE A 69 -4.94 1.30 -12.58
CA PHE A 69 -5.04 0.83 -11.21
C PHE A 69 -3.72 1.13 -10.49
N ILE A 70 -3.78 2.03 -9.51
CA ILE A 70 -2.63 2.45 -8.71
C ILE A 70 -2.80 1.90 -7.31
N VAL A 71 -1.82 1.14 -6.82
CA VAL A 71 -1.89 0.61 -5.46
C VAL A 71 -0.56 0.67 -4.72
N SER A 72 -0.63 1.06 -3.43
CA SER A 72 0.47 0.89 -2.49
C SER A 72 0.26 -0.32 -1.59
N VAL A 73 1.29 -1.16 -1.48
CA VAL A 73 1.23 -2.47 -0.83
C VAL A 73 2.38 -2.58 0.17
N MET A 74 2.10 -3.05 1.38
CA MET A 74 3.14 -3.33 2.37
C MET A 74 4.05 -4.43 1.86
N ASN A 75 5.35 -4.14 1.83
CA ASN A 75 6.36 -5.01 1.28
C ASN A 75 6.82 -6.03 2.32
N LYS A 76 7.18 -7.21 1.84
CA LYS A 76 7.85 -8.26 2.61
C LYS A 76 9.26 -7.86 3.03
N TYR A 77 9.99 -7.18 2.14
CA TYR A 77 11.36 -6.74 2.39
C TYR A 77 11.39 -5.26 2.75
N CYS A 78 11.57 -4.98 4.03
CA CYS A 78 11.61 -3.62 4.54
C CYS A 78 12.96 -3.36 5.20
N LEU A 79 13.93 -2.86 4.42
CA LEU A 79 15.33 -2.80 4.84
C LEU A 79 15.52 -1.95 6.11
N PHE A 80 14.86 -0.79 6.15
CA PHE A 80 14.93 0.09 7.30
C PHE A 80 14.30 -0.54 8.56
N GLU A 81 13.17 -1.23 8.44
CA GLU A 81 12.54 -1.90 9.61
C GLU A 81 13.45 -2.98 10.17
N ILE A 82 14.06 -3.77 9.28
CA ILE A 82 15.00 -4.82 9.63
C ILE A 82 16.18 -4.20 10.39
N PHE A 83 16.87 -3.20 9.82
CA PHE A 83 18.00 -2.56 10.48
C PHE A 83 17.63 -1.92 11.82
N TYR A 84 16.50 -1.20 11.88
CA TYR A 84 16.03 -0.54 13.09
C TYR A 84 15.83 -1.53 14.23
N PHE A 85 15.15 -2.65 13.98
CA PHE A 85 14.92 -3.66 15.02
C PHE A 85 16.16 -4.49 15.35
N LEU A 86 17.07 -4.71 14.39
CA LEU A 86 18.34 -5.39 14.64
C LEU A 86 19.23 -4.57 15.61
N ILE A 87 19.33 -3.26 15.42
CA ILE A 87 20.08 -2.35 16.32
C ILE A 87 19.51 -2.40 17.75
N GLN A 88 18.21 -2.63 17.89
CA GLN A 88 17.53 -2.76 19.19
C GLN A 88 17.57 -4.19 19.76
N GLY A 89 18.24 -5.14 19.11
CA GLY A 89 18.26 -6.55 19.51
C GLY A 89 16.92 -7.28 19.36
N LYS A 90 15.94 -6.69 18.64
CA LYS A 90 14.57 -7.20 18.51
C LYS A 90 14.41 -8.10 17.28
N LEU A 91 15.11 -9.23 17.26
CA LEU A 91 15.16 -10.16 16.12
C LEU A 91 13.77 -10.61 15.62
N ARG A 92 12.86 -10.96 16.54
CA ARG A 92 11.48 -11.37 16.18
C ARG A 92 10.71 -10.29 15.43
N GLN A 93 10.94 -9.02 15.75
CA GLN A 93 10.28 -7.88 15.09
C GLN A 93 10.93 -7.59 13.74
N ALA A 94 12.26 -7.64 13.65
CA ALA A 94 13.02 -7.45 12.41
C ALA A 94 12.58 -8.39 11.29
N PHE A 95 12.30 -9.65 11.62
CA PHE A 95 11.91 -10.68 10.65
C PHE A 95 10.42 -10.98 10.62
N ARG A 96 9.58 -10.21 11.31
CA ARG A 96 8.12 -10.46 11.42
C ARG A 96 7.43 -10.52 10.05
N ARG A 97 7.85 -9.67 9.10
CA ARG A 97 7.26 -9.60 7.74
C ARG A 97 7.61 -10.81 6.87
N PHE A 98 8.56 -11.65 7.29
CA PHE A 98 8.97 -12.83 6.52
C PHE A 98 8.01 -14.01 6.65
N SER A 99 7.06 -13.93 7.60
CA SER A 99 5.97 -14.90 7.79
C SER A 99 5.33 -15.29 6.45
N LYS A 100 5.00 -16.58 6.32
CA LYS A 100 4.17 -17.09 5.22
C LYS A 100 2.69 -16.85 5.49
N ASP A 101 2.32 -16.78 6.76
CA ASP A 101 0.96 -16.50 7.23
C ASP A 101 0.75 -15.01 7.48
N PHE A 102 -0.52 -14.65 7.71
CA PHE A 102 -0.87 -13.30 8.10
C PHE A 102 -0.17 -12.90 9.40
N VAL A 103 0.07 -11.60 9.53
CA VAL A 103 0.56 -11.01 10.76
C VAL A 103 -0.54 -10.13 11.35
N PRO A 104 -0.90 -10.31 12.63
CA PRO A 104 -1.87 -9.44 13.29
C PRO A 104 -1.28 -8.03 13.42
N VAL A 105 -1.98 -7.05 12.85
CA VAL A 105 -1.61 -5.63 12.91
C VAL A 105 -2.77 -4.85 13.51
N ARG A 106 -2.49 -4.06 14.55
CA ARG A 106 -3.47 -3.15 15.14
C ARG A 106 -3.31 -1.77 14.52
N ILE A 107 -4.29 -1.35 13.73
CA ILE A 107 -4.27 -0.04 13.05
C ILE A 107 -4.85 1.07 13.94
N ILE A 108 -5.92 0.77 14.69
CA ILE A 108 -6.60 1.75 15.55
C ILE A 108 -6.43 1.31 17.02
N PRO A 109 -6.00 2.21 17.93
CA PRO A 109 -5.94 1.92 19.35
C PRO A 109 -7.28 1.39 19.87
N LYS A 110 -7.24 0.40 20.77
CA LYS A 110 -8.42 -0.23 21.37
C LYS A 110 -9.36 -0.94 20.39
N THR A 111 -8.89 -1.31 19.19
CA THR A 111 -9.63 -2.18 18.24
C THR A 111 -8.95 -3.54 18.07
N PRO A 112 -9.69 -4.58 17.62
CA PRO A 112 -9.10 -5.88 17.28
C PRO A 112 -7.98 -5.75 16.22
N SER A 113 -7.01 -6.65 16.29
CA SER A 113 -5.98 -6.74 15.24
C SER A 113 -6.59 -7.22 13.93
N LEU A 114 -6.07 -6.72 12.82
CA LEU A 114 -6.40 -7.17 11.47
C LEU A 114 -5.30 -8.08 10.94
N ASN A 115 -5.69 -9.11 10.20
CA ASN A 115 -4.76 -10.05 9.59
C ASN A 115 -4.19 -9.43 8.32
N CYS A 116 -2.88 -9.16 8.33
CA CYS A 116 -2.18 -8.47 7.26
C CYS A 116 -1.13 -9.40 6.62
N TYR A 117 -1.17 -9.55 5.30
CA TYR A 117 -0.20 -10.31 4.53
C TYR A 117 0.87 -9.40 3.95
N TYR A 118 2.14 -9.77 4.04
CA TYR A 118 3.23 -9.02 3.41
C TYR A 118 3.63 -9.66 2.09
N TYR A 119 3.69 -8.86 1.02
CA TYR A 119 3.92 -9.37 -0.32
C TYR A 119 5.27 -8.94 -0.88
N THR A 120 5.87 -9.81 -1.69
CA THR A 120 6.91 -9.38 -2.62
C THR A 120 6.25 -8.78 -3.87
N PRO A 121 6.87 -7.79 -4.54
CA PRO A 121 6.31 -7.18 -5.74
C PRO A 121 5.95 -8.18 -6.84
N THR A 122 6.82 -9.17 -7.05
CA THR A 122 6.64 -10.22 -8.06
C THR A 122 5.45 -11.13 -7.73
N TYR A 123 5.35 -11.57 -6.47
CA TYR A 123 4.22 -12.38 -6.03
C TYR A 123 2.91 -11.60 -6.15
N PHE A 124 2.87 -10.36 -5.66
CA PHE A 124 1.69 -9.51 -5.75
C PHE A 124 1.24 -9.34 -7.20
N TYR A 125 2.13 -8.88 -8.09
CA TYR A 125 1.80 -8.64 -9.50
C TYR A 125 1.36 -9.92 -10.24
N SER A 126 1.84 -11.10 -9.82
CA SER A 126 1.45 -12.37 -10.45
C SER A 126 -0.06 -12.64 -10.41
N HIS A 127 -0.79 -12.08 -9.44
CA HIS A 127 -2.25 -12.20 -9.33
C HIS A 127 -2.99 -11.30 -10.32
N PHE A 128 -2.35 -10.20 -10.75
CA PHE A 128 -2.94 -9.19 -11.63
C PHE A 128 -2.49 -9.30 -13.09
N LYS A 129 -1.34 -9.93 -13.36
CA LYS A 129 -0.69 -9.99 -14.69
C LYS A 129 -1.58 -10.50 -15.83
N LYS A 130 -2.61 -11.30 -15.52
CA LYS A 130 -3.57 -11.81 -16.51
C LYS A 130 -4.40 -10.69 -17.15
N TYR A 131 -4.80 -9.70 -16.34
CA TYR A 131 -5.73 -8.65 -16.75
C TYR A 131 -5.09 -7.27 -16.84
N PHE A 132 -3.89 -7.11 -16.27
CA PHE A 132 -3.23 -5.82 -16.12
C PHE A 132 -1.78 -5.86 -16.62
N SER A 133 -1.36 -4.84 -17.35
CA SER A 133 0.05 -4.58 -17.68
C SER A 133 0.69 -3.70 -16.61
N LEU A 134 1.91 -4.03 -16.21
CA LEU A 134 2.72 -3.19 -15.33
C LEU A 134 3.19 -1.94 -16.10
N ILE A 135 2.95 -0.76 -15.54
CA ILE A 135 3.35 0.53 -16.13
C ILE A 135 4.48 1.18 -15.33
N GLU A 136 4.29 1.31 -14.01
CA GLU A 136 5.34 1.82 -13.13
C GLU A 136 5.44 1.00 -11.86
N PHE A 137 6.63 1.01 -11.28
CA PHE A 137 6.93 0.37 -10.02
C PHE A 137 7.97 1.19 -9.26
N TYR A 138 7.72 1.45 -7.97
CA TYR A 138 8.68 2.12 -7.10
C TYR A 138 8.46 1.83 -5.62
N ALA A 139 9.52 1.88 -4.82
CA ALA A 139 9.45 1.75 -3.37
C ALA A 139 8.91 3.02 -2.70
N LEU A 140 8.25 2.88 -1.55
CA LEU A 140 7.90 3.99 -0.66
C LEU A 140 7.93 3.58 0.81
N PRO A 141 8.48 4.43 1.68
CA PRO A 141 9.82 5.00 1.56
C PRO A 141 10.88 3.88 1.64
N PHE A 142 12.01 4.06 0.96
CA PHE A 142 13.15 3.13 1.02
C PHE A 142 14.03 3.41 2.24
N LEU A 143 14.40 4.68 2.44
CA LEU A 143 15.33 5.11 3.48
C LEU A 143 14.67 5.43 4.81
N PHE A 144 13.43 5.94 4.84
CA PHE A 144 12.87 6.55 6.05
C PHE A 144 11.39 6.25 6.27
N GLN A 145 11.09 5.34 7.19
CA GLN A 145 9.72 5.04 7.58
C GLN A 145 9.17 6.08 8.56
N ALA A 146 8.10 6.76 8.15
CA ALA A 146 7.35 7.71 8.98
C ALA A 146 7.10 7.29 10.44
N PRO A 147 6.68 6.04 10.76
CA PRO A 147 6.40 5.67 12.16
C PRO A 147 7.62 5.66 13.08
N TYR A 148 8.84 5.65 12.55
CA TYR A 148 10.08 5.67 13.36
C TYR A 148 10.79 7.01 13.33
N ILE A 149 10.34 7.99 12.53
CA ILE A 149 11.01 9.29 12.43
C ILE A 149 10.97 10.04 13.77
N ASP A 150 9.90 9.89 14.53
CA ASP A 150 9.73 10.58 15.82
C ASP A 150 10.60 10.00 16.94
N THR A 151 11.15 8.79 16.76
CA THR A 151 12.08 8.17 17.72
C THR A 151 13.55 8.49 17.41
N ILE A 152 13.81 9.19 16.31
CA ILE A 152 15.17 9.52 15.84
C ILE A 152 15.57 10.94 16.31
N PRO A 153 16.83 11.15 16.74
CA PRO A 153 17.32 12.47 17.12
C PRO A 153 17.12 13.55 16.05
N ALA A 154 16.77 14.77 16.47
CA ALA A 154 16.40 15.86 15.57
C ALA A 154 17.48 16.24 14.53
N PHE A 155 18.77 16.11 14.88
CA PHE A 155 19.87 16.39 13.96
C PHE A 155 19.93 15.35 12.82
N VAL A 156 19.73 14.07 13.15
CA VAL A 156 19.64 13.00 12.17
C VAL A 156 18.46 13.27 11.26
N ARG A 157 17.26 13.57 11.82
CA ARG A 157 16.05 13.90 11.04
C ARG A 157 16.29 15.01 10.00
N LYS A 158 17.02 16.09 10.34
CA LYS A 158 17.39 17.15 9.39
C LYS A 158 18.26 16.63 8.24
N LEU A 159 19.22 15.75 8.52
CA LEU A 159 20.01 15.07 7.49
C LEU A 159 19.12 14.17 6.62
N LEU A 160 18.21 13.39 7.23
CA LEU A 160 17.29 12.49 6.50
C LEU A 160 16.38 13.25 5.53
N TYR A 161 15.85 14.41 5.92
CA TYR A 161 15.04 15.25 5.02
C TYR A 161 15.82 15.71 3.78
N LYS A 162 17.12 16.00 3.90
CA LYS A 162 17.97 16.32 2.75
C LYS A 162 18.16 15.10 1.84
N LEU A 163 18.18 13.90 2.41
CA LEU A 163 18.31 12.63 1.69
C LEU A 163 16.99 12.13 1.08
N LEU A 164 15.86 12.77 1.36
CA LEU A 164 14.54 12.40 0.80
C LEU A 164 14.52 12.48 -0.74
N PHE A 165 15.31 13.39 -1.32
CA PHE A 165 15.48 13.46 -2.77
C PHE A 165 16.19 12.21 -3.33
N LEU A 166 17.16 11.67 -2.60
CA LEU A 166 17.81 10.41 -2.96
C LEU A 166 16.85 9.23 -2.81
N ASP A 167 15.99 9.24 -1.79
CA ASP A 167 14.93 8.23 -1.63
C ASP A 167 14.06 8.14 -2.89
N LYS A 168 13.62 9.29 -3.41
CA LYS A 168 12.81 9.36 -4.64
C LYS A 168 13.57 8.90 -5.89
N LYS A 169 14.87 9.13 -5.98
CA LYS A 169 15.70 8.65 -7.11
C LYS A 169 15.92 7.15 -7.05
N LEU A 170 16.28 6.64 -5.87
CA LEU A 170 16.57 5.23 -5.64
C LEU A 170 15.32 4.37 -5.67
N SER A 171 14.15 4.93 -5.34
CA SER A 171 12.90 4.17 -5.28
C SER A 171 12.50 3.49 -6.59
N LYS A 172 13.01 3.93 -7.75
CA LYS A 172 12.77 3.31 -9.06
C LYS A 172 13.87 2.33 -9.48
N ILE A 173 15.04 2.36 -8.84
CA ILE A 173 16.25 1.63 -9.25
C ILE A 173 16.33 0.28 -8.53
N PHE A 174 16.65 -0.79 -9.25
CA PHE A 174 16.93 -2.10 -8.65
C PHE A 174 18.31 -2.09 -7.94
N PRO A 175 18.46 -2.70 -6.75
CA PRO A 175 17.44 -3.42 -5.97
C PRO A 175 16.63 -2.56 -5.00
N PHE A 176 16.94 -1.27 -4.86
CA PHE A 176 16.33 -0.36 -3.89
C PHE A 176 14.80 -0.25 -4.00
N ASN A 177 14.28 -0.32 -5.22
CA ASN A 177 12.85 -0.34 -5.51
C ASN A 177 12.08 -1.53 -4.89
N ARG A 178 12.77 -2.55 -4.38
CA ARG A 178 12.20 -3.73 -3.72
C ARG A 178 12.38 -3.75 -2.20
N LEU A 179 13.02 -2.73 -1.63
CA LEU A 179 13.48 -2.75 -0.23
C LEU A 179 12.77 -1.71 0.66
N GLY A 180 11.82 -0.97 0.11
CA GLY A 180 11.00 -0.03 0.88
C GLY A 180 9.92 -0.71 1.71
N ASP A 181 9.38 0.05 2.66
CA ASP A 181 8.31 -0.39 3.55
C ASP A 181 7.04 -0.79 2.80
N HIS A 182 6.71 -0.01 1.78
CA HIS A 182 5.72 -0.28 0.77
C HIS A 182 6.38 -0.27 -0.60
N PHE A 183 5.66 -0.80 -1.57
CA PHE A 183 5.89 -0.49 -2.98
C PHE A 183 4.59 0.05 -3.58
N ILE A 184 4.74 0.98 -4.52
CA ILE A 184 3.68 1.38 -5.44
C ILE A 184 3.85 0.60 -6.73
N ILE A 185 2.72 0.09 -7.20
CA ILE A 185 2.60 -0.52 -8.51
C ILE A 185 1.48 0.20 -9.26
N VAL A 186 1.83 0.74 -10.44
CA VAL A 186 0.89 1.34 -11.38
C VAL A 186 0.65 0.33 -12.48
N MET A 187 -0.60 -0.04 -12.64
CA MET A 187 -1.05 -1.03 -13.60
C MET A 187 -2.04 -0.42 -14.56
N LYS A 188 -2.04 -0.85 -15.82
CA LYS A 188 -3.07 -0.49 -16.80
C LYS A 188 -3.90 -1.71 -17.13
N LYS A 189 -5.22 -1.56 -17.14
CA LYS A 189 -6.11 -2.63 -17.59
C LYS A 189 -5.85 -2.92 -19.07
N ARG A 190 -5.60 -4.19 -19.38
CA ARG A 190 -5.50 -4.68 -20.77
C ARG A 190 -6.85 -4.53 -21.47
N SER A 191 -6.83 -4.22 -22.76
CA SER A 191 -8.02 -4.10 -23.60
C SER A 191 -8.89 -5.35 -23.54
#